data_AF-A0A8J4L456-F1
#
_entry.id   AF-A0A8J4L456-F1
#
_cell.length_a   1.000
_cell.length_b   1.000
_cell.length_c   1.000
_cell.angle_alpha   90.00
_cell.angle_beta   90.00
_cell.angle_gamma   90.00
#
_symmetry.space_group_name_H-M   'P 1'
#
loop_
_entity.id
_entity.type
_entity.pdbx_description
1 polymer ?
#
loop_
_entity_poly.entity_id
_entity_poly.type
_entity_poly.pdbx_seq_one_letter_code
_entity_poly.pdbx_strand_id
1 'polypeptide(L)' 'QVPQLPGFSWLKPCLSASDIVYIGLRDVDPAEYYILKNYDIQYFSMRDIDRLGIQKVMERTFEQLMGR' A
#
# COMPACT_ATOMS: atom_id res chain seq x y z
N GLN A 1 17.61 0.83 4.05
CA GLN A 1 17.35 1.10 5.48
C GLN A 1 16.97 2.57 5.63
N VAL A 2 15.96 2.88 6.45
CA VAL A 2 15.53 4.27 6.69
C VAL A 2 16.53 4.94 7.63
N PRO A 3 17.04 6.15 7.31
CA PRO A 3 17.96 6.86 8.19
C PRO A 3 17.29 7.24 9.51
N GLN A 4 18.04 7.21 10.60
CA GLN A 4 17.56 7.67 11.91
C GLN A 4 17.50 9.20 11.91
N LEU A 5 16.31 9.74 12.12
CA LEU A 5 16.05 11.18 12.17
C LEU A 5 15.98 11.67 13.63
N PRO A 6 16.58 12.82 13.98
CA PRO A 6 16.46 13.39 15.32
C PRO A 6 14.98 13.61 15.70
N GLY A 7 14.57 13.17 16.90
CA GLY A 7 13.19 13.31 17.38
C GLY A 7 12.24 12.16 17.00
N PHE A 8 12.66 11.19 16.20
CA PHE A 8 11.85 10.04 15.77
C PHE A 8 12.25 8.71 16.45
N SER A 9 13.13 8.74 17.44
CA SER A 9 13.62 7.54 18.15
C SER A 9 12.53 6.74 18.87
N TRP A 10 11.38 7.35 19.14
CA TRP A 10 10.24 6.70 19.76
C TRP A 10 9.41 5.87 18.76
N LEU A 11 9.56 6.12 17.45
CA LEU A 11 8.78 5.44 16.42
C LEU A 11 9.34 4.04 16.19
N LYS A 12 8.49 3.03 16.43
CA LYS A 12 8.81 1.63 16.14
C LYS A 12 7.97 1.17 14.96
N PRO A 13 8.58 0.75 13.83
CA PRO A 13 7.84 0.16 12.72
C PRO A 13 7.04 -1.05 13.22
N CYS A 14 5.74 -1.04 12.97
CA CYS A 14 4.80 -2.04 13.49
C CYS A 14 3.93 -2.70 12.41
N LEU A 15 4.16 -2.36 11.14
CA LEU A 15 3.37 -2.82 10.00
C LEU A 15 4.28 -3.39 8.92
N SER A 16 3.95 -4.57 8.39
CA SER A 16 4.66 -5.15 7.26
C SER A 16 4.09 -4.60 5.95
N ALA A 17 4.90 -4.58 4.89
CA ALA A 17 4.45 -4.15 3.55
C ALA A 17 3.26 -4.98 3.00
N SER A 18 3.14 -6.24 3.40
CA SER A 18 2.02 -7.12 3.01
C SER A 18 0.73 -6.87 3.81
N ASP A 19 0.81 -6.14 4.92
CA ASP A 19 -0.32 -5.90 5.84
C ASP A 19 -1.03 -4.57 5.53
N ILE A 20 -0.72 -3.96 4.37
CA ILE A 20 -1.29 -2.71 3.90
C ILE A 20 -1.71 -2.82 2.43
N VAL A 21 -2.87 -2.25 2.12
CA VAL A 21 -3.37 -2.13 0.75
C VAL A 21 -3.83 -0.68 0.52
N TYR A 22 -3.37 -0.06 -0.56
CA TYR A 22 -3.83 1.27 -0.95
C TYR A 22 -5.01 1.20 -1.93
N ILE A 23 -6.01 2.06 -1.76
CA ILE A 23 -7.17 2.14 -2.67
C ILE A 23 -7.34 3.58 -3.15
N GLY A 24 -7.50 3.76 -4.46
CA GLY A 24 -7.75 5.05 -5.09
C GLY A 24 -6.50 5.86 -5.40
N LEU A 25 -5.34 5.22 -5.56
CA LEU A 25 -4.12 5.93 -5.98
C LEU A 25 -4.33 6.58 -7.35
N ARG A 26 -3.97 7.86 -7.46
CA ARG A 26 -4.14 8.65 -8.69
C ARG A 26 -2.91 9.44 -9.07
N ASP A 27 -2.21 9.96 -8.07
CA ASP A 27 -0.98 10.71 -8.23
C ASP A 27 0.07 10.04 -7.36
N VAL A 28 1.07 9.43 -7.98
CA VAL A 28 2.10 8.63 -7.32
C VAL A 28 3.43 9.02 -7.93
N ASP A 29 4.34 9.50 -7.09
CA ASP A 29 5.65 9.92 -7.57
C ASP A 29 6.47 8.71 -8.07
N PRO A 30 7.41 8.90 -9.01
CA PRO A 30 8.26 7.81 -9.50
C PRO A 30 9.00 7.05 -8.38
N ALA A 31 9.40 7.76 -7.32
CA ALA A 31 10.05 7.16 -6.16
C ALA A 31 9.09 6.30 -5.32
N GLU A 32 7.85 6.76 -5.12
CA GLU A 32 6.82 5.98 -4.41
C GLU A 32 6.42 4.75 -5.20
N TYR A 33 6.25 4.90 -6.52
CA TYR A 33 5.96 3.78 -7.41
C TYR A 33 7.07 2.71 -7.34
N TYR A 34 8.33 3.14 -7.29
CA TYR A 34 9.45 2.23 -7.09
C TYR A 34 9.35 1.48 -5.75
N ILE A 35 9.01 2.16 -4.66
CA ILE A 35 8.82 1.53 -3.34
C ILE A 35 7.67 0.52 -3.37
N LEU A 36 6.51 0.91 -3.92
CA LEU A 36 5.35 0.03 -4.04
C LEU A 36 5.71 -1.27 -4.79
N LYS A 37 6.48 -1.16 -5.87
CA LYS A 37 6.93 -2.33 -6.65
C LYS A 37 8.02 -3.13 -5.96
N ASN A 38 8.99 -2.47 -5.34
CA ASN A 38 10.11 -3.14 -4.69
C ASN A 38 9.69 -3.95 -3.46
N TYR A 39 8.69 -3.48 -2.72
CA TYR A 39 8.16 -4.15 -1.52
C TYR A 39 6.88 -4.94 -1.76
N ASP A 40 6.47 -5.07 -3.03
CA ASP A 40 5.23 -5.75 -3.46
C ASP A 40 3.99 -5.32 -2.65
N ILE A 41 3.91 -4.01 -2.37
CA ILE A 41 2.78 -3.43 -1.66
C ILE A 41 1.58 -3.45 -2.59
N GLN A 42 0.48 -4.04 -2.14
CA GLN A 42 -0.73 -4.12 -2.93
C GLN A 42 -1.41 -2.75 -3.01
N TYR A 43 -1.85 -2.39 -4.21
CA TYR A 43 -2.57 -1.14 -4.43
C TYR A 43 -3.59 -1.27 -5.56
N PHE A 44 -4.66 -0.49 -5.45
CA PHE A 44 -5.67 -0.30 -6.48
C PHE A 44 -5.70 1.17 -6.87
N SER A 45 -5.39 1.47 -8.12
CA SER A 45 -5.48 2.83 -8.65
C SER A 45 -6.93 3.23 -8.94
N MET A 46 -7.19 4.51 -9.19
CA MET A 46 -8.49 4.95 -9.70
C MET A 46 -8.90 4.21 -10.98
N ARG A 47 -7.92 3.86 -11.85
CA ARG A 47 -8.17 3.06 -13.06
C ARG A 47 -8.60 1.63 -12.73
N ASP A 48 -8.08 1.05 -11.66
CA ASP A 48 -8.48 -0.30 -11.21
C ASP A 48 -9.89 -0.28 -10.64
N ILE A 49 -10.27 0.78 -9.92
CA ILE A 49 -11.62 0.99 -9.42
C ILE A 49 -12.59 1.15 -10.59
N ASP A 50 -12.28 1.97 -11.58
CA ASP A 50 -13.12 2.18 -12.75
C ASP A 50 -13.32 0.88 -13.56
N ARG A 51 -12.28 0.02 -13.62
CA ARG A 51 -12.31 -1.25 -14.36
C ARG A 51 -13.01 -2.38 -13.60
N LEU A 52 -12.78 -2.50 -12.30
CA LEU A 52 -13.23 -3.63 -11.48
C LEU A 52 -14.51 -3.34 -10.69
N GLY A 53 -14.83 -2.06 -10.49
CA GLY A 53 -15.84 -1.60 -9.55
C GLY A 53 -15.34 -1.64 -8.10
N ILE A 54 -15.85 -0.73 -7.28
CA ILE A 54 -15.43 -0.60 -5.86
C ILE A 54 -15.71 -1.88 -5.06
N GLN A 55 -16.81 -2.59 -5.34
CA GLN A 55 -17.15 -3.83 -4.65
C GLN A 55 -16.04 -4.89 -4.78
N LYS A 56 -15.56 -5.14 -6.00
CA LYS A 56 -14.55 -6.16 -6.27
C LYS A 56 -13.17 -5.76 -5.75
N VAL A 57 -12.87 -4.45 -5.75
CA VAL A 57 -11.65 -3.91 -5.12
C VAL A 57 -11.66 -4.19 -3.62
N MET A 58 -12.79 -3.97 -2.95
CA MET A 58 -12.94 -4.25 -1.52
C MET A 58 -12.82 -5.75 -1.23
N GLU A 59 -13.48 -6.62 -2.00
CA GLU A 59 -13.37 -8.08 -1.87
C GLU A 59 -11.91 -8.54 -1.92
N ARG A 60 -11.15 -8.12 -2.94
CA ARG A 60 -9.71 -8.45 -3.06
C ARG A 60 -8.85 -7.88 -1.94
N THR A 61 -9.18 -6.68 -1.47
CA THR A 61 -8.47 -6.06 -0.35
C THR A 61 -8.64 -6.89 0.92
N PHE A 62 -9.87 -7.32 1.19
CA PHE A 62 -10.18 -8.18 2.32
C PHE A 62 -9.53 -9.56 2.20
N GLU A 63 -9.54 -10.18 1.02
CA GLU A 63 -8.83 -11.43 0.77
C GLU A 63 -7.32 -11.32 1.07
N GLN A 64 -6.68 -10.22 0.67
CA GLN A 64 -5.26 -10.01 0.94
C GLN A 64 -4.95 -9.83 2.44
N LEU A 65 -5.76 -9.04 3.15
CA LEU A 65 -5.51 -8.68 4.54
C LEU A 65 -5.98 -9.75 5.54
N MET A 66 -7.07 -10.46 5.22
CA MET A 66 -7.69 -11.47 6.10
C MET A 66 -7.49 -12.91 5.61
N GLY A 67 -6.95 -13.14 4.41
CA GLY A 67 -6.65 -14.48 3.89
C GLY A 67 -5.45 -15.17 4.57
N ARG A 68 -5.16 -14.80 5.81
CA ARG A 68 -4.12 -15.36 6.68
C ARG A 68 -4.74 -16.00 7.90
#